data_AF-D9PNJ5-F1
#
_entry.id   AF-D9PNJ5-F1
#
_cell.length_a   1.000
_cell.length_b   1.000
_cell.length_c   1.000
_cell.angle_alpha   90.00
_cell.angle_beta   90.00
_cell.angle_gamma   90.00
#
_symmetry.space_group_name_H-M   'P 1'
#
loop_
_entity.id
_entity.type
_entity.pdbx_description
1 polymer ?
#
loop_
_entity_poly.entity_id
_entity_poly.type
_entity_poly.pdbx_seq_one_letter_code
_entity_poly.pdbx_strand_id
1 'polypeptide(L)'
;MVEFESTAERLYRVVRQAAKESGRQVRLDIVGGAIEVDRGVLERMIGPFEHLLRNSVVHGIEPPALRQAAGKDPTGSIVVAVTHEGNEVGVEFRDDGAGLDPERIRALAVARGLIAPDTVLDAAKTAELIFLPGFSTADGVTELAGRGFGMDVVRAEVNAMGGRIETSSTPGQGT
;
A
#
# COMPACT_ATOMS: atom_id res chain seq x y z
N MET A 1 -25.07 4.67 -2.44
CA MET A 1 -23.98 5.65 -2.27
C MET A 1 -23.78 5.95 -0.79
N VAL A 2 -22.53 6.04 -0.36
CA VAL A 2 -22.08 6.43 0.98
C VAL A 2 -20.80 7.25 0.84
N GLU A 3 -20.56 8.19 1.74
CA GLU A 3 -19.29 8.94 1.76
C GLU A 3 -18.13 8.01 2.12
N PHE A 4 -16.97 8.19 1.46
CA PHE A 4 -15.75 7.44 1.77
C PHE A 4 -15.33 7.63 3.24
N GLU A 5 -15.55 8.83 3.78
CA GLU A 5 -15.26 9.21 5.16
C GLU A 5 -15.97 8.34 6.21
N SER A 6 -17.06 7.66 5.84
CA SER A 6 -17.70 6.66 6.71
C SER A 6 -16.76 5.53 7.15
N THR A 7 -15.65 5.32 6.43
CA THR A 7 -14.62 4.32 6.76
C THR A 7 -13.39 4.91 7.46
N ALA A 8 -13.29 6.23 7.59
CA ALA A 8 -12.10 6.94 8.06
C ALA A 8 -11.63 6.46 9.44
N GLU A 9 -12.53 6.37 10.43
CA GLU A 9 -12.19 5.91 11.78
C GLU A 9 -11.51 4.52 11.79
N ARG A 10 -11.96 3.64 10.88
CA ARG A 10 -11.40 2.31 10.73
C ARG A 10 -10.00 2.36 10.15
N LEU A 11 -9.79 3.16 9.10
CA LEU A 11 -8.47 3.36 8.48
C LEU A 11 -7.47 4.00 9.46
N TYR A 12 -7.88 5.04 10.21
CA TYR A 12 -7.07 5.65 11.27
C TYR A 12 -6.63 4.64 12.33
N ARG A 13 -7.53 3.75 12.74
CA ARG A 13 -7.23 2.69 13.72
C ARG A 13 -6.15 1.74 13.20
N VAL A 14 -6.25 1.33 11.93
CA VAL A 14 -5.27 0.44 11.29
C VAL A 14 -3.89 1.09 11.22
N VAL A 15 -3.80 2.33 10.75
CA VAL A 15 -2.51 3.06 10.69
C VAL A 15 -1.90 3.20 12.08
N ARG A 16 -2.69 3.62 13.07
CA ARG A 16 -2.21 3.78 14.45
C ARG A 16 -1.70 2.46 15.04
N GLN A 17 -2.39 1.36 14.77
CA GLN A 17 -1.99 0.05 15.26
C GLN A 17 -0.71 -0.45 14.56
N ALA A 18 -0.63 -0.36 13.23
CA ALA A 18 0.57 -0.73 12.48
C ALA A 18 1.78 0.13 12.89
N ALA A 19 1.58 1.42 13.15
CA ALA A 19 2.63 2.33 13.59
C ALA A 19 3.17 1.91 14.96
N LYS A 20 2.28 1.58 15.90
CA LYS A 20 2.66 1.07 17.23
C LYS A 20 3.38 -0.27 17.15
N GLU A 21 2.87 -1.22 16.36
CA GLU A 21 3.45 -2.57 16.18
C GLU A 21 4.85 -2.51 15.56
N SER A 22 5.10 -1.56 14.65
CA SER A 22 6.38 -1.41 13.96
C SER A 22 7.32 -0.36 14.57
N GLY A 23 6.93 0.31 15.66
CA GLY A 23 7.75 1.33 16.31
C GLY A 23 7.95 2.59 15.46
N ARG A 24 6.98 2.94 14.61
CA ARG A 24 7.02 4.10 13.71
C ARG A 24 6.06 5.20 14.15
N GLN A 25 6.32 6.41 13.69
CA GLN A 25 5.44 7.57 13.87
C GLN A 25 4.87 7.93 12.51
N VAL A 26 3.54 7.92 12.39
CA VAL A 26 2.84 8.15 11.12
C VAL A 26 1.57 8.96 11.35
N ARG A 27 1.32 9.92 10.46
CA ARG A 27 0.05 10.62 10.30
C ARG A 27 -0.67 10.09 9.05
N LEU A 28 -1.97 9.89 9.18
CA LEU A 28 -2.85 9.64 8.04
C LEU A 28 -3.65 10.92 7.78
N ASP A 29 -3.76 11.33 6.53
CA ASP A 29 -4.64 12.41 6.08
C ASP A 29 -5.55 11.88 4.97
N ILE A 30 -6.86 12.11 5.09
CA ILE A 30 -7.85 11.71 4.07
C ILE A 30 -8.34 12.97 3.37
N VAL A 31 -8.13 13.05 2.07
CA VAL A 31 -8.54 14.18 1.22
C VAL A 31 -9.66 13.72 0.30
N GLY A 32 -10.73 14.52 0.18
CA GLY A 32 -11.89 14.15 -0.63
C GLY A 32 -12.80 13.10 0.02
N GLY A 33 -12.73 12.91 1.35
CA GLY A 33 -13.53 11.92 2.08
C GLY A 33 -15.05 12.05 1.91
N ALA A 34 -15.56 13.25 1.63
CA ALA A 34 -16.98 13.50 1.37
C ALA A 34 -17.46 13.00 0.00
N ILE A 35 -16.58 12.49 -0.87
CA ILE A 35 -16.99 11.92 -2.15
C ILE A 35 -17.78 10.63 -1.89
N GLU A 36 -18.93 10.55 -2.55
CA GLU A 36 -19.80 9.39 -2.46
C GLU A 36 -19.29 8.23 -3.34
N VAL A 37 -19.24 7.03 -2.75
CA VAL A 37 -18.86 5.78 -3.39
C VAL A 37 -20.01 4.79 -3.28
N ASP A 38 -20.10 3.84 -4.20
CA ASP A 38 -21.02 2.71 -4.04
C ASP A 38 -20.69 1.93 -2.75
N ARG A 39 -21.73 1.55 -2.00
CA ARG A 39 -21.56 0.89 -0.70
C ARG A 39 -20.94 -0.49 -0.86
N GLY A 40 -21.37 -1.26 -1.85
CA GLY A 40 -20.85 -2.61 -2.09
C GLY A 40 -19.39 -2.58 -2.52
N VAL A 41 -19.02 -1.60 -3.35
CA VAL A 41 -17.61 -1.34 -3.73
C VAL A 41 -16.79 -0.99 -2.50
N LEU A 42 -17.25 -0.06 -1.66
CA LEU A 42 -16.50 0.37 -0.47
C LEU A 42 -16.33 -0.77 0.56
N GLU A 43 -17.39 -1.56 0.80
CA GLU A 43 -17.35 -2.73 1.70
C GLU A 43 -16.38 -3.81 1.21
N ARG A 44 -16.29 -4.00 -0.11
CA ARG A 44 -15.36 -4.95 -0.73
C ARG A 44 -13.92 -4.46 -0.69
N MET A 45 -13.71 -3.14 -0.85
CA MET A 45 -12.39 -2.52 -0.91
C MET A 45 -11.79 -2.16 0.45
N ILE A 46 -12.57 -2.15 1.52
CA ILE A 46 -12.06 -1.79 2.84
C ILE A 46 -10.88 -2.66 3.28
N GLY A 47 -10.94 -3.98 3.05
CA GLY A 47 -9.84 -4.90 3.39
C GLY A 47 -8.56 -4.61 2.58
N PRO A 48 -8.65 -4.49 1.25
CA PRO A 48 -7.55 -4.00 0.43
C PRO A 48 -6.96 -2.66 0.89
N PHE A 49 -7.78 -1.66 1.23
CA PHE A 49 -7.30 -0.37 1.73
C PHE A 49 -6.56 -0.49 3.06
N GLU A 50 -7.07 -1.29 3.99
CA GLU A 50 -6.37 -1.59 5.25
C GLU A 50 -5.01 -2.24 5.00
N HIS A 51 -4.91 -3.11 4.00
CA HIS A 51 -3.65 -3.75 3.62
C HIS A 51 -2.64 -2.75 3.04
N LEU A 52 -3.08 -1.89 2.11
CA LEU A 52 -2.23 -0.84 1.52
C LEU A 52 -1.68 0.09 2.61
N LEU A 53 -2.54 0.56 3.52
CA LEU A 53 -2.12 1.40 4.63
C LEU A 53 -1.13 0.70 5.57
N ARG A 54 -1.37 -0.58 5.89
CA ARG A 54 -0.42 -1.37 6.69
C ARG A 54 0.92 -1.48 5.97
N ASN A 55 0.94 -1.71 4.65
CA ASN A 55 2.19 -1.80 3.88
C ASN A 55 2.93 -0.46 3.84
N SER A 56 2.24 0.65 3.62
CA SER A 56 2.86 1.98 3.67
C SER A 56 3.47 2.25 5.03
N VAL A 57 2.82 1.87 6.14
CA VAL A 57 3.43 1.99 7.47
C VAL A 57 4.60 1.03 7.68
N VAL A 58 4.43 -0.25 7.35
CA VAL A 58 5.37 -1.32 7.72
C VAL A 58 6.59 -1.39 6.80
N HIS A 59 6.45 -0.99 5.55
CA HIS A 59 7.49 -1.10 4.53
C HIS A 59 7.84 0.25 3.89
N GLY A 60 6.88 1.17 3.76
CA GLY A 60 7.10 2.51 3.19
C GLY A 60 7.83 3.44 4.16
N ILE A 61 7.21 3.73 5.31
CA ILE A 61 7.74 4.69 6.28
C ILE A 61 8.99 4.13 6.96
N GLU A 62 10.03 4.95 7.10
CA GLU A 62 11.26 4.61 7.81
C GLU A 62 11.11 4.87 9.32
N PRO A 63 11.86 4.16 10.19
CA PRO A 63 11.96 4.50 11.61
C PRO A 63 12.34 5.98 11.85
N PRO A 64 11.86 6.63 12.92
CA PRO A 64 12.08 8.06 13.15
C PRO A 64 13.55 8.50 13.11
N ALA A 65 14.45 7.68 13.67
CA ALA A 65 15.89 7.96 13.65
C ALA A 65 16.49 7.95 12.24
N LEU A 66 16.04 7.04 11.37
CA LEU A 66 16.49 6.99 9.97
C LEU A 66 15.93 8.15 9.16
N ARG A 67 14.68 8.55 9.41
CA ARG A 67 14.08 9.74 8.78
C ARG A 67 14.83 11.01 9.13
N GLN A 68 15.16 11.20 10.41
CA GLN A 68 15.95 12.34 10.86
C GLN A 68 17.35 12.35 10.24
N ALA A 69 18.02 11.20 10.16
CA ALA A 69 19.32 11.08 9.50
C ALA A 69 19.26 11.43 8.00
N ALA A 70 18.12 11.17 7.35
CA ALA A 70 17.85 11.55 5.97
C ALA A 70 17.31 12.99 5.81
N GLY A 71 17.19 13.77 6.90
CA GLY A 71 16.67 15.14 6.87
C GLY A 71 15.16 15.26 6.71
N LYS A 72 14.41 14.17 6.91
CA LYS A 72 12.94 14.11 6.81
C LYS A 72 12.29 14.33 8.19
N ASP A 73 11.00 14.68 8.21
CA ASP A 73 10.23 14.77 9.45
C ASP A 73 10.23 13.39 10.17
N PRO A 74 10.49 13.31 11.49
CA PRO A 74 10.45 12.05 12.22
C PRO A 74 9.09 11.33 12.15
N THR A 75 8.01 12.07 11.92
CA THR A 75 6.67 11.54 11.65
C THR A 75 6.47 11.41 10.15
N GLY A 76 6.26 10.18 9.67
CA GLY A 76 5.88 9.92 8.27
C GLY A 76 4.46 10.38 7.97
N SER A 77 4.18 10.63 6.70
CA SER A 77 2.88 11.05 6.20
C SER A 77 2.32 10.02 5.23
N ILE A 78 1.06 9.64 5.42
CA ILE A 78 0.29 8.86 4.47
C ILE A 78 -0.95 9.68 4.10
N VAL A 79 -1.21 9.84 2.82
CA VAL A 79 -2.37 10.55 2.28
C VAL A 79 -3.24 9.56 1.52
N VAL A 80 -4.53 9.54 1.84
CA VAL A 80 -5.55 8.87 1.03
C VAL A 80 -6.35 9.94 0.32
N ALA A 81 -6.14 10.09 -0.98
CA ALA A 81 -6.86 11.05 -1.79
C ALA A 81 -7.97 10.33 -2.56
N VAL A 82 -9.21 10.80 -2.40
CA VAL A 82 -10.36 10.36 -3.16
C VAL A 82 -10.69 11.45 -4.17
N THR A 83 -10.84 11.08 -5.43
CA THR A 83 -11.13 11.99 -6.53
C THR A 83 -12.29 11.47 -7.37
N HIS A 84 -12.97 12.38 -8.07
CA HIS A 84 -13.96 12.02 -9.06
C HIS A 84 -13.38 12.31 -10.45
N GLU A 85 -13.15 11.27 -11.24
CA GLU A 85 -12.54 11.34 -12.56
C GLU A 85 -13.56 10.95 -13.63
N GLY A 86 -14.29 11.94 -14.14
CA GLY A 86 -15.39 11.68 -15.08
C GLY A 86 -16.53 10.90 -14.42
N ASN A 87 -16.67 9.63 -14.78
CA ASN A 87 -17.66 8.71 -14.20
C ASN A 87 -17.04 7.69 -13.23
N GLU A 88 -15.74 7.81 -12.96
CA GLU A 88 -14.98 6.89 -12.11
C GLU A 88 -14.59 7.58 -10.80
N VAL A 89 -14.39 6.78 -9.75
CA VAL A 89 -13.84 7.25 -8.48
C VAL A 89 -12.38 6.81 -8.41
N GLY A 90 -11.48 7.78 -8.30
CA GLY A 90 -10.06 7.54 -8.02
C GLY A 90 -9.83 7.45 -6.52
N VAL A 91 -9.05 6.45 -6.08
CA VAL A 91 -8.55 6.37 -4.70
C VAL A 91 -7.05 6.16 -4.76
N GLU A 92 -6.30 7.16 -4.32
CA GLU A 92 -4.85 7.19 -4.33
C GLU A 92 -4.32 7.10 -2.91
N PHE A 93 -3.37 6.18 -2.68
CA PHE A 93 -2.64 6.03 -1.43
C PHE A 93 -1.21 6.50 -1.67
N ARG A 94 -0.79 7.57 -0.98
CA ARG A 94 0.57 8.10 -1.06
C ARG A 94 1.24 8.07 0.28
N ASP A 95 2.49 7.62 0.33
CA ASP A 95 3.35 7.80 1.50
C ASP A 95 4.60 8.61 1.15
N ASP A 96 5.20 9.24 2.16
CA ASP A 96 6.46 9.98 2.02
C ASP A 96 7.67 9.15 2.49
N GLY A 97 7.58 7.83 2.37
CA GLY A 97 8.55 6.87 2.88
C GLY A 97 9.82 6.74 2.04
N ALA A 98 10.49 5.59 2.19
CA ALA A 98 11.68 5.26 1.41
C ALA A 98 11.38 4.94 -0.06
N GLY A 99 10.11 4.72 -0.40
CA GLY A 99 9.71 4.16 -1.68
C GLY A 99 9.98 2.65 -1.77
N LEU A 100 9.65 2.08 -2.93
CA LEU A 100 9.92 0.69 -3.24
C LEU A 100 11.43 0.47 -3.44
N ASP A 101 11.94 -0.62 -2.88
CA ASP A 101 13.31 -1.09 -3.05
C ASP A 101 13.34 -2.14 -4.18
N PRO A 102 13.75 -1.78 -5.41
CA PRO A 102 13.71 -2.70 -6.55
C PRO A 102 14.67 -3.88 -6.37
N GLU A 103 15.81 -3.66 -5.69
CA GLU A 103 16.79 -4.71 -5.44
C GLU A 103 16.22 -5.76 -4.48
N ARG A 104 15.60 -5.31 -3.38
CA ARG A 104 14.92 -6.20 -2.44
C ARG A 104 13.75 -6.93 -3.08
N ILE A 105 12.92 -6.24 -3.86
CA ILE A 105 11.79 -6.86 -4.58
C ILE A 105 12.29 -7.96 -5.52
N ARG A 106 13.31 -7.67 -6.33
CA ARG A 106 13.93 -8.63 -7.24
C ARG A 106 14.51 -9.82 -6.48
N ALA A 107 15.26 -9.58 -5.40
CA ALA A 107 15.86 -10.64 -4.60
C ALA A 107 14.81 -11.58 -4.01
N LEU A 108 13.71 -11.03 -3.48
CA LEU A 108 12.59 -11.81 -2.93
C LEU A 108 11.85 -12.60 -4.02
N ALA A 109 11.67 -12.02 -5.21
CA ALA A 109 11.03 -12.67 -6.35
C ALA A 109 11.88 -13.85 -6.88
N VAL A 110 13.19 -13.68 -6.99
CA VAL A 110 14.12 -14.76 -7.37
C VAL A 110 14.15 -15.86 -6.31
N ALA A 111 14.26 -15.50 -5.02
CA ALA A 111 14.31 -16.46 -3.92
C ALA A 111 13.04 -17.33 -3.83
N ARG A 112 11.89 -16.78 -4.26
CA ARG A 112 10.60 -17.49 -4.30
C ARG A 112 10.33 -18.19 -5.64
N GLY A 113 11.27 -18.13 -6.59
CA GLY A 113 11.12 -18.75 -7.91
C GLY A 113 10.04 -18.10 -8.79
N LEU A 114 9.65 -16.86 -8.50
CA LEU A 114 8.64 -16.11 -9.27
C LEU A 114 9.23 -15.56 -10.58
N ILE A 115 10.54 -15.31 -10.61
CA ILE A 115 11.31 -14.92 -11.79
C ILE A 115 12.63 -15.68 -11.85
N ALA A 116 13.22 -15.79 -13.03
CA ALA A 116 14.54 -16.37 -13.20
C ALA A 116 15.65 -15.37 -12.80
N PRO A 117 16.79 -15.81 -12.22
CA PRO A 117 17.86 -14.92 -11.77
C PRO A 117 18.50 -14.05 -12.85
N ASP A 118 18.38 -14.43 -14.11
CA ASP A 118 18.88 -13.74 -15.30
C ASP A 118 17.84 -12.81 -15.95
N THR A 119 16.63 -12.74 -15.39
CA THR A 119 15.58 -11.84 -15.89
C THR A 119 16.02 -10.39 -15.71
N VAL A 120 16.02 -9.65 -16.82
CA VAL A 120 16.31 -8.21 -16.87
C VAL A 120 15.01 -7.43 -16.88
N LEU A 121 14.78 -6.63 -15.84
CA LEU A 121 13.61 -5.77 -15.69
C LEU A 121 14.08 -4.34 -15.43
N ASP A 122 13.32 -3.37 -15.96
CA ASP A 122 13.46 -1.98 -15.54
C ASP A 122 12.79 -1.76 -14.16
N ALA A 123 12.95 -0.57 -13.59
CA ALA A 123 12.42 -0.26 -12.26
C ALA A 123 10.89 -0.39 -12.19
N ALA A 124 10.17 0.02 -13.25
CA ALA A 124 8.71 -0.05 -13.30
C ALA A 124 8.22 -1.51 -13.32
N LYS A 125 8.79 -2.34 -14.18
CA LYS A 125 8.48 -3.77 -14.24
C LYS A 125 8.89 -4.52 -12.97
N THR A 126 9.96 -4.09 -12.32
CA THR A 126 10.37 -4.64 -11.02
C THR A 126 9.34 -4.31 -9.95
N ALA A 127 8.82 -3.08 -9.92
CA ALA A 127 7.75 -2.69 -9.00
C ALA A 127 6.47 -3.52 -9.24
N GLU A 128 6.14 -3.87 -10.49
CA GLU A 128 4.98 -4.73 -10.78
C GLU A 128 5.07 -6.14 -10.17
N LEU A 129 6.27 -6.62 -9.84
CA LEU A 129 6.46 -7.94 -9.23
C LEU A 129 5.76 -8.07 -7.88
N ILE A 130 5.51 -6.96 -7.18
CA ILE A 130 4.80 -6.99 -5.89
C ILE A 130 3.40 -7.60 -6.02
N PHE A 131 2.81 -7.53 -7.21
CA PHE A 131 1.49 -8.04 -7.52
C PHE A 131 1.48 -9.49 -8.03
N LEU A 132 2.63 -10.15 -8.14
CA LEU A 132 2.67 -11.55 -8.55
C LEU A 132 2.05 -12.43 -7.45
N PRO A 133 1.22 -13.43 -7.82
CA PRO A 133 0.72 -14.40 -6.87
C PRO A 133 1.86 -15.07 -6.11
N GLY A 134 1.76 -15.11 -4.78
CA GLY A 134 2.81 -15.67 -3.93
C GLY A 134 3.99 -14.73 -3.65
N PHE A 135 3.99 -13.50 -4.18
CA PHE A 135 4.91 -12.47 -3.72
C PHE A 135 4.51 -12.01 -2.31
N SER A 136 5.46 -12.02 -1.39
CA SER A 136 5.28 -11.51 -0.04
C SER A 136 6.61 -11.01 0.51
N THR A 137 6.55 -9.91 1.26
CA THR A 137 7.68 -9.34 2.00
C THR A 137 7.90 -10.01 3.35
N ALA A 138 6.98 -10.88 3.80
CA ALA A 138 7.09 -11.57 5.08
C ALA A 138 8.00 -12.81 4.97
N ASP A 139 8.85 -13.02 5.98
CA ASP A 139 9.77 -14.16 6.09
C ASP A 139 9.06 -15.47 6.50
N GLY A 140 7.74 -15.46 6.69
CA GLY A 140 6.92 -16.63 6.98
C GLY A 140 5.45 -16.44 6.64
N VAL A 141 4.69 -17.54 6.59
CA VAL A 141 3.22 -17.52 6.47
C VAL A 141 2.66 -17.08 7.83
N THR A 142 2.40 -15.78 8.03
CA THR A 142 1.74 -15.33 9.26
C THR A 142 0.30 -15.82 9.28
N GLU A 143 0.01 -16.80 10.13
CA GLU A 143 -1.33 -17.39 10.38
C GLU A 143 -2.40 -16.37 10.85
N LEU A 144 -2.01 -15.12 11.16
CA LEU A 144 -2.94 -14.03 11.49
C LEU A 144 -3.76 -13.52 10.29
N ALA A 145 -3.53 -14.04 9.09
CA ALA A 145 -4.31 -13.73 7.91
C ALA A 145 -5.03 -14.99 7.40
N GLY A 146 -6.11 -15.40 8.07
CA GLY A 146 -7.03 -16.45 7.58
C GLY A 146 -7.71 -16.14 6.23
N ARG A 147 -7.32 -15.05 5.55
CA ARG A 147 -7.61 -14.70 4.15
C ARG A 147 -6.42 -14.10 3.38
N GLY A 148 -5.21 -14.08 3.95
CA GLY A 148 -3.95 -13.63 3.32
C GLY A 148 -4.10 -12.56 2.24
N PHE A 149 -4.26 -11.28 2.61
CA PHE A 149 -4.25 -10.22 1.60
C PHE A 149 -2.80 -9.95 1.19
N GLY A 150 -2.41 -10.45 0.02
CA GLY A 150 -1.25 -9.95 -0.72
C GLY A 150 -1.69 -8.84 -1.69
N MET A 151 -0.71 -8.19 -2.33
CA MET A 151 -0.99 -7.20 -3.36
C MET A 151 -1.66 -7.85 -4.59
N ASP A 152 -1.43 -9.13 -4.84
CA ASP A 152 -2.14 -9.95 -5.83
C ASP A 152 -3.65 -10.00 -5.57
N VAL A 153 -4.07 -10.16 -4.31
CA VAL A 153 -5.48 -10.12 -3.90
C VAL A 153 -6.05 -8.71 -4.09
N VAL A 154 -5.31 -7.67 -3.70
CA VAL A 154 -5.74 -6.28 -3.93
C VAL A 154 -6.01 -6.02 -5.42
N ARG A 155 -5.08 -6.42 -6.30
CA ARG A 155 -5.25 -6.30 -7.75
C ARG A 155 -6.44 -7.13 -8.27
N ALA A 156 -6.63 -8.34 -7.76
CA ALA A 156 -7.76 -9.18 -8.15
C ALA A 156 -9.10 -8.56 -7.77
N GLU A 157 -9.21 -7.97 -6.58
CA GLU A 157 -10.43 -7.28 -6.12
C GLU A 157 -10.75 -6.05 -6.98
N VAL A 158 -9.74 -5.23 -7.29
CA VAL A 158 -9.90 -4.08 -8.19
C VAL A 158 -10.36 -4.51 -9.59
N ASN A 159 -9.71 -5.52 -10.17
CA ASN A 159 -10.05 -6.04 -11.50
C ASN A 159 -11.46 -6.66 -11.53
N ALA A 160 -11.88 -7.33 -10.47
CA ALA A 160 -13.21 -7.96 -10.38
C ALA A 160 -14.35 -6.94 -10.43
N MET A 161 -14.09 -5.68 -10.09
CA MET A 161 -15.06 -4.58 -10.18
C MET A 161 -14.91 -3.78 -11.48
N GLY A 162 -14.05 -4.21 -12.40
CA GLY A 162 -13.76 -3.49 -13.65
C GLY A 162 -12.85 -2.27 -13.49
N GLY A 163 -12.21 -2.11 -12.32
CA GLY A 163 -11.26 -1.03 -12.05
C GLY A 163 -9.85 -1.34 -12.54
N ARG A 164 -8.94 -0.41 -12.27
CA ARG A 164 -7.49 -0.53 -12.53
C ARG A 164 -6.71 -0.12 -11.29
N ILE A 165 -5.57 -0.78 -11.08
CA ILE A 165 -4.59 -0.37 -10.08
C ILE A 165 -3.26 -0.06 -10.77
N GLU A 166 -2.65 1.04 -10.36
CA GLU A 166 -1.34 1.48 -10.81
C GLU A 166 -0.46 1.73 -9.60
N THR A 167 0.85 1.73 -9.79
CA THR A 167 1.81 1.98 -8.71
C THR A 167 2.97 2.77 -9.27
N SER A 168 3.27 3.87 -8.60
CA SER A 168 4.46 4.68 -8.83
C SER A 168 5.28 4.69 -7.56
N SER A 169 6.60 4.80 -7.68
CA SER A 169 7.44 5.04 -6.51
C SER A 169 8.72 5.73 -6.92
N THR A 170 9.19 6.63 -6.07
CA THR A 170 10.47 7.30 -6.25
C THR A 170 11.32 7.05 -5.01
N PRO A 171 12.52 6.43 -5.15
CA PRO A 171 13.40 6.15 -4.02
C PRO A 171 13.65 7.40 -3.17
N GLY A 172 13.45 7.27 -1.86
CA GLY A 172 13.58 8.33 -0.85
C GLY A 172 12.42 9.33 -0.79
N GLN A 173 11.48 9.31 -1.74
CA GLN A 173 10.33 10.21 -1.80
C GLN A 173 8.98 9.51 -1.57
N GLY A 174 9.00 8.19 -1.47
CA GLY A 174 7.82 7.38 -1.13
C GLY A 174 7.20 6.67 -2.32
N THR A 175 5.96 6.25 -2.12
CA THR A 175 5.16 5.44 -3.06
C THR A 175 3.82 6.13 -3.29
#